data_AF-A0A2H1I0I3-F1
#
_entry.id   AF-A0A2H1I0I3-F1
#
_cell.length_a   1.000
_cell.length_b   1.000
_cell.length_c   1.000
_cell.angle_alpha   90.00
_cell.angle_beta   90.00
_cell.angle_gamma   90.00
#
_symmetry.space_group_name_H-M   'P 1'
#
loop_
_entity.id
_entity.type
_entity.pdbx_description
1 polymer ?
#
loop_
_entity_poly.entity_id
_entity_poly.type
_entity_poly.pdbx_seq_one_letter_code
_entity_poly.pdbx_strand_id
1 'polypeptide(L)'
;MPAQPAEATISEITDLITFDTTSRDSNLPLIDHVVDRLKAAGIESQRVPNAEGTKANLLATLPAADGSTSGGIVLSGHTDVVPVDGQDWSSDPFTP
;
A
#
# COMPACT_ATOMS: atom_id res chain seq x y z
N MET A 1 25.27 -8.12 -14.64
CA MET A 1 24.40 -6.93 -14.76
C MET A 1 23.36 -7.03 -13.65
N PRO A 2 23.23 -6.05 -12.74
CA PRO A 2 22.12 -6.06 -11.80
C PRO A 2 20.80 -6.06 -12.58
N ALA A 3 19.80 -6.76 -12.07
CA ALA A 3 18.46 -6.71 -12.67
C ALA A 3 17.96 -5.26 -12.60
N GLN A 4 17.51 -4.72 -13.74
CA GLN A 4 16.86 -3.43 -13.77
C GLN A 4 15.42 -3.61 -13.29
N PRO A 5 14.90 -2.74 -12.41
CA PRO A 5 13.50 -2.83 -11.99
C PRO A 5 12.59 -2.67 -13.20
N ALA A 6 11.49 -3.40 -13.22
CA ALA A 6 10.50 -3.29 -14.27
C ALA A 6 9.84 -1.91 -14.23
N GLU A 7 9.58 -1.33 -15.40
CA GLU A 7 8.93 -0.02 -15.54
C GLU A 7 7.59 0.04 -14.79
N ALA A 8 6.79 -1.03 -14.89
CA ALA A 8 5.52 -1.15 -14.17
C ALA A 8 5.69 -1.12 -12.63
N THR A 9 6.80 -1.65 -12.10
CA THR A 9 7.10 -1.58 -10.66
C THR A 9 7.47 -0.16 -10.25
N ILE A 10 8.26 0.54 -11.06
CA ILE A 10 8.62 1.93 -10.79
C ILE A 10 7.38 2.81 -10.83
N SER A 11 6.55 2.70 -11.87
CA SER A 11 5.31 3.48 -11.98
C SER A 11 4.40 3.29 -10.77
N GLU A 12 4.20 2.04 -10.33
CA GLU A 12 3.37 1.78 -9.16
C GLU A 12 3.93 2.41 -7.88
N ILE A 13 5.24 2.26 -7.65
CA ILE A 13 5.86 2.81 -6.44
C ILE A 13 5.79 4.34 -6.47
N THR A 14 6.02 4.96 -7.62
CA THR A 14 5.86 6.40 -7.83
C THR A 14 4.45 6.84 -7.50
N ASP A 15 3.42 6.15 -8.01
CA ASP A 15 2.02 6.46 -7.72
C ASP A 15 1.70 6.31 -6.22
N LEU A 16 2.17 5.23 -5.58
CA LEU A 16 1.96 4.99 -4.14
C LEU A 16 2.61 6.06 -3.25
N ILE A 17 3.76 6.62 -3.66
CA ILE A 17 4.44 7.69 -2.91
C ILE A 17 3.63 9.00 -2.95
N THR A 18 2.74 9.21 -3.94
CA THR A 18 1.95 10.44 -4.01
C THR A 18 0.87 10.57 -2.93
N PHE A 19 0.55 9.47 -2.22
CA PHE A 19 -0.37 9.52 -1.10
C PHE A 19 0.36 9.96 0.17
N ASP A 20 0.03 11.15 0.68
CA ASP A 20 0.49 11.58 2.01
C ASP A 20 -0.22 10.76 3.09
N THR A 21 0.44 9.67 3.49
CA THR A 21 0.04 8.79 4.59
C THR A 21 0.84 9.07 5.86
N THR A 22 1.28 10.33 6.05
CA THR A 22 1.91 10.73 7.31
C THR A 22 1.09 10.22 8.48
N SER A 23 1.73 9.64 9.49
CA SER A 23 1.07 8.78 10.49
C SER A 23 -0.04 9.45 11.30
N ARG A 24 -0.10 10.79 11.36
CA ARG A 24 -1.21 11.55 11.96
C ARG A 24 -2.45 11.68 11.05
N ASP A 25 -2.28 11.49 9.75
CA ASP A 25 -3.27 11.69 8.70
C ASP A 25 -3.92 10.36 8.27
N SER A 26 -4.95 10.43 7.44
CA SER A 26 -5.67 9.23 6.99
C SER A 26 -4.85 8.46 5.95
N ASN A 27 -4.82 7.12 6.05
CA ASN A 27 -4.27 6.27 5.00
C ASN A 27 -5.33 5.78 3.99
N LEU A 28 -6.60 6.18 4.17
CA LEU A 28 -7.71 5.65 3.39
C LEU A 28 -7.56 5.89 1.88
N PRO A 29 -7.06 7.03 1.38
CA PRO A 29 -6.84 7.20 -0.06
C PRO A 29 -5.90 6.16 -0.67
N LEU A 30 -4.80 5.82 0.03
CA LEU A 30 -3.89 4.75 -0.40
C LEU A 30 -4.58 3.38 -0.31
N ILE A 31 -5.31 3.10 0.78
CA ILE A 31 -6.06 1.84 0.93
C ILE A 31 -7.09 1.67 -0.18
N ASP A 32 -7.79 2.74 -0.57
CA ASP A 32 -8.75 2.76 -1.67
C ASP A 32 -8.08 2.38 -2.99
N HIS A 33 -6.95 3.02 -3.29
CA HIS A 33 -6.16 2.73 -4.48
C HIS A 33 -5.75 1.24 -4.55
N VAL A 34 -5.20 0.69 -3.45
CA VAL A 34 -4.77 -0.72 -3.42
C VAL A 34 -5.95 -1.68 -3.54
N VAL A 35 -7.10 -1.36 -2.94
CA VAL A 35 -8.34 -2.16 -3.07
C VAL A 35 -8.79 -2.22 -4.52
N ASP A 36 -8.81 -1.09 -5.22
CA ASP A 36 -9.19 -1.04 -6.63
C ASP A 36 -8.21 -1.81 -7.51
N ARG A 37 -6.92 -1.74 -7.19
CA ARG A 37 -5.87 -2.48 -7.89
C ARG A 37 -6.00 -4.00 -7.70
N LEU A 38 -6.21 -4.45 -6.47
CA LEU A 38 -6.45 -5.88 -6.16
C LEU A 38 -7.71 -6.38 -6.86
N LYS A 39 -8.79 -5.58 -6.82
CA LYS A 39 -10.04 -5.89 -7.52
C LYS A 39 -9.85 -6.01 -9.02
N ALA A 40 -9.08 -5.10 -9.64
CA ALA A 40 -8.75 -5.17 -11.06
C ALA A 40 -7.94 -6.44 -11.42
N ALA A 41 -7.17 -6.97 -10.46
CA ALA A 41 -6.47 -8.26 -10.58
C ALA A 41 -7.34 -9.48 -10.22
N GLY A 42 -8.61 -9.30 -9.88
CA GLY A 42 -9.52 -10.38 -9.47
C GLY A 42 -9.27 -10.91 -8.05
N ILE A 43 -8.57 -10.14 -7.21
CA ILE A 43 -8.25 -10.51 -5.83
C ILE A 43 -9.22 -9.78 -4.89
N GLU A 44 -9.97 -10.56 -4.10
CA GLU A 44 -10.80 -10.00 -3.04
C GLU A 44 -9.92 -9.53 -1.87
N SER A 45 -10.30 -8.39 -1.28
CA SER A 45 -9.61 -7.84 -0.12
C SER A 45 -10.60 -7.31 0.91
N GLN A 46 -10.21 -7.39 2.17
CA GLN A 46 -10.97 -6.94 3.32
C GLN A 46 -10.27 -5.75 3.95
N ARG A 47 -11.01 -4.64 4.08
CA ARG A 47 -10.59 -3.52 4.92
C ARG A 47 -10.93 -3.79 6.37
N VAL A 48 -10.00 -3.46 7.25
CA VAL A 48 -10.16 -3.55 8.70
C VAL A 48 -10.00 -2.14 9.26
N PRO A 49 -11.09 -1.38 9.43
CA PRO A 49 -11.01 0.00 9.89
C PRO A 49 -10.63 0.08 11.37
N ASN A 50 -10.02 1.21 11.76
CA ASN A 50 -9.92 1.58 13.18
C ASN A 50 -11.29 1.96 13.76
N ALA A 51 -11.36 2.15 15.07
CA ALA A 51 -12.60 2.48 15.77
C ALA A 51 -13.24 3.78 15.26
N GLU A 52 -12.40 4.77 14.89
CA GLU A 52 -12.85 6.07 14.38
C GLU A 52 -13.20 6.04 12.88
N GLY A 53 -12.88 4.96 12.17
CA GLY A 53 -13.09 4.83 10.73
C GLY A 53 -12.22 5.78 9.88
N THR A 54 -11.17 6.36 10.45
CA THR A 54 -10.26 7.31 9.80
C THR A 54 -9.04 6.66 9.15
N LYS A 55 -8.77 5.39 9.48
CA LYS A 55 -7.66 4.58 8.95
C LYS A 55 -8.12 3.15 8.78
N ALA A 56 -7.43 2.39 7.93
CA ALA A 56 -7.69 0.96 7.81
C ALA A 56 -6.41 0.16 7.57
N ASN A 57 -6.38 -1.06 8.08
CA ASN A 57 -5.54 -2.12 7.55
C ASN A 57 -6.24 -2.75 6.34
N LEU A 58 -5.46 -3.38 5.45
CA LEU A 58 -5.97 -4.13 4.31
C LEU A 58 -5.44 -5.56 4.38
N LEU A 59 -6.34 -6.53 4.23
CA LEU A 59 -6.01 -7.94 4.15
C LEU A 59 -6.48 -8.50 2.82
N ALA A 60 -5.59 -9.18 2.10
CA ALA A 60 -5.93 -9.93 0.90
C ALA A 60 -5.33 -11.33 1.01
N THR A 61 -6.07 -12.34 0.55
CA THR A 61 -5.63 -13.73 0.58
C THR A 61 -5.61 -14.27 -0.83
N LEU A 62 -4.43 -14.68 -1.28
CA LEU A 62 -4.27 -15.40 -2.54
C LEU A 62 -4.26 -16.89 -2.23
N PRO A 63 -5.11 -17.70 -2.87
CA PRO A 63 -5.10 -19.15 -2.67
C PRO A 63 -3.78 -19.73 -3.16
N ALA A 64 -3.33 -20.80 -2.51
CA ALA A 64 -2.21 -21.61 -2.99
C ALA A 64 -2.57 -22.30 -4.32
N ALA A 65 -1.59 -22.92 -4.97
CA ALA A 65 -1.79 -23.60 -6.26
C ALA A 65 -2.86 -24.73 -6.20
N ASP A 66 -3.11 -25.29 -5.02
CA ASP A 66 -4.15 -26.30 -4.77
C ASP A 66 -5.52 -25.70 -4.37
N GLY A 67 -5.63 -24.37 -4.37
CA GLY A 67 -6.85 -23.65 -3.99
C GLY A 67 -7.03 -23.43 -2.49
N SER A 68 -6.12 -23.94 -1.65
CA SER A 68 -6.23 -23.77 -0.19
C SER A 68 -5.90 -22.34 0.26
N THR A 69 -6.56 -21.90 1.33
CA THR A 69 -6.34 -20.61 1.99
C THR A 69 -5.98 -20.75 3.47
N SER A 70 -5.90 -22.00 3.96
CA SER A 70 -5.54 -22.34 5.33
C SER A 70 -4.07 -22.75 5.42
N GLY A 71 -3.35 -22.17 6.37
CA GLY A 71 -1.89 -22.27 6.40
C GLY A 71 -1.25 -21.37 5.33
N GLY A 72 0.03 -21.03 5.48
CA GLY A 72 0.73 -20.17 4.52
C GLY A 72 1.67 -19.17 5.19
N ILE A 73 1.96 -18.10 4.46
CA ILE A 73 2.86 -17.01 4.86
C ILE A 73 2.09 -15.71 4.76
N VAL A 74 2.26 -14.83 5.74
CA VAL A 74 1.75 -13.45 5.69
C VAL A 74 2.87 -12.53 5.25
N LEU A 75 2.65 -11.80 4.15
CA LEU A 75 3.48 -10.66 3.78
C LEU A 75 2.89 -9.42 4.44
N SER A 76 3.55 -8.92 5.48
CA SER A 76 3.08 -7.77 6.24
C SER A 76 3.91 -6.53 5.92
N GLY A 77 3.24 -5.41 5.74
CA GLY A 77 3.83 -4.09 5.61
C GLY A 77 2.95 -3.05 6.31
N HIS A 78 3.43 -1.81 6.37
CA HIS A 78 2.66 -0.68 6.86
C HIS A 78 2.54 0.35 5.73
N THR A 79 1.49 1.17 5.81
CA THR A 79 1.17 2.17 4.76
C THR A 79 1.50 3.58 5.18
N ASP A 80 1.78 3.81 6.47
CA ASP A 80 2.08 5.11 7.04
C ASP A 80 3.56 5.47 6.98
N VAL A 81 3.84 6.76 6.94
CA VAL A 81 5.19 7.33 7.02
C VAL A 81 5.29 8.33 8.16
N VAL A 82 6.51 8.72 8.52
CA VAL A 82 6.74 9.73 9.55
C VAL A 82 6.50 11.15 9.01
N PRO A 83 6.16 12.12 9.88
CA PRO A 83 6.09 13.54 9.51
C PRO A 83 7.33 14.06 8.79
N VAL A 84 7.12 14.90 7.79
CA VAL A 84 8.19 15.57 7.01
C VAL A 84 8.48 17.01 7.48
N ASP A 85 7.70 17.53 8.43
CA ASP A 85 7.80 18.92 8.90
C ASP A 85 9.21 19.27 9.41
N GLY A 86 9.74 20.39 8.94
CA GLY A 86 11.05 20.90 9.37
C GLY A 86 12.26 20.10 8.89
N GLN A 87 12.07 19.13 7.98
CA GLN A 87 13.17 18.39 7.35
C GLN A 87 13.68 19.12 6.09
N ASP A 88 14.96 18.91 5.77
CA ASP A 88 15.62 19.55 4.62
C ASP A 88 15.40 18.75 3.34
N TRP A 89 14.27 18.97 2.68
CA TRP A 89 13.92 18.32 1.41
C TRP A 89 14.28 19.20 0.21
N SER A 90 14.96 18.61 -0.79
CA SER A 90 15.29 19.29 -2.05
C SER A 90 14.10 19.42 -3.03
N SER A 91 13.01 18.68 -2.77
CA SER A 91 11.78 18.65 -3.56
C SER A 91 10.59 18.30 -2.68
N ASP A 92 9.36 18.43 -3.19
CA ASP A 92 8.18 17.99 -2.48
C ASP A 92 8.26 16.46 -2.23
N PRO A 93 8.16 15.98 -0.96
CA PRO A 93 8.36 14.56 -0.61
C PRO A 93 7.28 13.63 -1.18
N PHE A 94 6.12 14.15 -1.58
CA PHE A 94 5.00 13.38 -2.13
C PHE A 94 4.78 13.67 -3.62
N THR A 95 5.77 14.28 -4.30
CA THR A 95 5.78 14.49 -5.76
C THR A 95 7.07 13.95 -6.40
N PRO A 96 7.22 12.60 -6.47
CA PRO A 96 8.41 11.92 -7.02
C PRO A 96 8.60 12.07 -8.54
#